data_AF-A0A6J4R089-F1
#
_entry.id   AF-A0A6J4R089-F1
#
_cell.length_a   1.000
_cell.length_b   1.000
_cell.length_c   1.000
_cell.angle_alpha   90.00
_cell.angle_beta   90.00
_cell.angle_gamma   90.00
#
_symmetry.space_group_name_H-M   'P 1'
#
loop_
_entity.id
_entity.type
_entity.pdbx_description
1 polymer ?
#
loop_
_entity_poly.entity_id
_entity_poly.type
_entity_poly.pdbx_seq_one_letter_code
_entity_poly.pdbx_strand_id
1 'polypeptide(L)'
;MDERGAVERLKRGDIGGLETLVRAHQARAVQAAYLILRDRASAEDVAQNAFVRAYERIGTFDASRPFGPWFMRVVVNDAVKAAARRERTAAPRR
;
A
#
# COMPACT_ATOMS: atom_id res chain seq x y z
N MET A 1 7.14 -14.97 -12.24
CA MET A 1 6.84 -13.64 -12.80
C MET A 1 7.68 -12.63 -12.05
N ASP A 2 8.30 -11.68 -12.75
CA ASP A 2 9.06 -10.60 -12.14
C ASP A 2 8.16 -9.41 -11.78
N GLU A 3 8.69 -8.44 -11.03
CA GLU A 3 7.93 -7.25 -10.61
C GLU A 3 7.41 -6.43 -11.80
N ARG A 4 8.21 -6.31 -12.86
CA ARG A 4 7.84 -5.53 -14.04
C ARG A 4 6.72 -6.20 -14.84
N GLY A 5 6.80 -7.51 -15.07
CA GLY A 5 5.75 -8.27 -15.74
C GLY A 5 4.44 -8.25 -14.95
N ALA A 6 4.50 -8.26 -13.61
CA ALA A 6 3.34 -8.13 -12.75
C ALA A 6 2.64 -6.76 -12.92
N VAL A 7 3.41 -5.67 -12.94
CA VAL A 7 2.89 -4.32 -13.19
C VAL A 7 2.24 -4.21 -14.57
N GLU A 8 2.87 -4.76 -15.61
CA GLU A 8 2.34 -4.72 -16.98
C GLU A 8 1.03 -5.50 -17.13
N ARG A 9 0.86 -6.62 -16.42
CA ARG A 9 -0.41 -7.35 -16.37
C ARG A 9 -1.49 -6.53 -15.66
N LEU A 10 -1.17 -5.91 -14.53
CA LEU A 10 -2.12 -5.07 -13.81
C LEU A 10 -2.60 -3.88 -14.64
N LYS A 11 -1.70 -3.24 -15.41
CA LYS A 11 -2.07 -2.17 -16.33
C LYS A 11 -3.05 -2.59 -17.43
N ARG A 12 -3.07 -3.88 -17.79
CA ARG A 12 -4.01 -4.46 -18.76
C ARG A 12 -5.31 -4.96 -18.12
N GLY A 13 -5.51 -4.71 -16.82
CA GLY A 13 -6.67 -5.18 -16.06
C GLY A 13 -6.57 -6.63 -15.59
N ASP A 14 -5.41 -7.28 -15.76
CA ASP A 14 -5.20 -8.64 -15.29
C ASP A 14 -4.70 -8.64 -13.85
N ILE A 15 -5.61 -9.00 -12.93
CA ILE A 15 -5.36 -9.06 -11.49
C ILE A 15 -4.32 -10.11 -11.09
N GLY A 16 -3.97 -11.06 -11.96
CA GLY A 16 -2.94 -12.07 -11.69
C GLY A 16 -1.56 -11.45 -11.43
N GLY A 17 -1.29 -10.22 -11.89
CA GLY A 17 -0.09 -9.49 -11.52
C GLY A 17 -0.05 -9.08 -10.04
N LEU A 18 -1.20 -8.85 -9.41
CA LEU A 18 -1.29 -8.34 -8.05
C LEU A 18 -0.72 -9.33 -7.04
N GLU A 19 -0.97 -10.63 -7.22
CA GLU A 19 -0.47 -11.68 -6.32
C GLU A 19 1.06 -11.63 -6.19
N THR A 20 1.76 -11.41 -7.30
CA THR A 20 3.22 -11.32 -7.30
C THR A 20 3.70 -10.11 -6.50
N LEU A 21 3.05 -8.95 -6.66
CA LEU A 21 3.39 -7.74 -5.92
C LEU A 21 3.05 -7.86 -4.43
N VAL A 22 1.92 -8.49 -4.10
CA VAL A 22 1.51 -8.75 -2.71
C VAL A 22 2.53 -9.63 -2.01
N ARG A 23 2.87 -10.79 -2.59
CA ARG A 23 3.86 -11.72 -2.02
C ARG A 23 5.21 -11.04 -1.79
N ALA A 24 5.64 -10.15 -2.69
CA ALA A 24 6.92 -9.47 -2.60
C ALA A 24 6.95 -8.33 -1.55
N HIS A 25 5.85 -7.58 -1.38
CA HIS A 25 5.86 -6.32 -0.63
C HIS A 25 5.04 -6.32 0.66
N GLN A 26 4.14 -7.29 0.87
CA GLN A 26 3.21 -7.29 2.01
C GLN A 26 3.92 -7.18 3.36
N ALA A 27 4.95 -8.00 3.61
CA ALA A 27 5.66 -7.99 4.89
C ALA A 27 6.28 -6.61 5.19
N ARG A 28 6.89 -5.97 4.18
CA ARG A 28 7.50 -4.64 4.31
C ARG A 28 6.45 -3.53 4.47
N ALA A 29 5.34 -3.64 3.75
CA ALA A 29 4.23 -2.70 3.85
C ALA A 29 3.61 -2.71 5.26
N VAL A 30 3.30 -3.90 5.77
CA VAL A 30 2.76 -4.04 7.14
C VAL A 30 3.76 -3.54 8.18
N GLN A 31 5.05 -3.86 8.02
CA GLN A 31 6.09 -3.37 8.92
C GLN A 31 6.15 -1.84 8.94
N ALA A 32 6.13 -1.18 7.78
CA ALA A 32 6.17 0.27 7.69
C ALA A 32 4.92 0.93 8.28
N ALA A 33 3.73 0.38 7.98
CA ALA A 33 2.49 0.88 8.57
C ALA A 33 2.47 0.70 10.10
N TYR A 34 3.00 -0.43 10.60
CA TYR A 34 3.10 -0.71 12.03
C TYR A 34 4.02 0.29 12.77
N LEU A 35 5.14 0.70 12.16
CA LEU A 35 6.03 1.70 12.75
C LEU A 35 5.33 3.05 12.99
N ILE A 36 4.29 3.36 12.21
CA ILE A 36 3.50 4.59 12.32
C ILE A 36 2.30 4.40 13.25
N LEU A 37 1.55 3.31 13.08
CA LEU A 37 0.26 3.10 13.76
C LEU A 37 0.40 2.48 15.15
N ARG A 38 1.49 1.74 15.39
CA ARG A 38 1.74 0.95 16.61
C ARG A 38 0.59 0.00 16.97
N ASP A 39 -0.16 -0.43 15.96
CA ASP A 39 -1.27 -1.37 16.05
C ASP A 39 -1.20 -2.35 14.87
N ARG A 40 -1.19 -3.65 15.17
CA ARG A 40 -0.94 -4.68 14.15
C ARG A 40 -2.13 -4.83 13.19
N ALA A 41 -3.35 -4.85 13.70
CA ALA A 41 -4.56 -5.00 12.89
C ALA A 41 -4.70 -3.82 11.92
N SER A 42 -4.58 -2.59 12.43
CA SER A 42 -4.64 -1.38 11.60
C SER A 42 -3.52 -1.35 10.55
N ALA A 43 -2.32 -1.84 10.88
CA ALA A 43 -1.21 -1.91 9.92
C ALA A 43 -1.48 -2.91 8.79
N GLU A 44 -2.07 -4.05 9.10
CA GLU A 44 -2.50 -5.03 8.09
C GLU A 44 -3.59 -4.45 7.18
N ASP A 45 -4.60 -3.81 7.76
CA ASP A 45 -5.68 -3.15 7.00
C ASP A 45 -5.13 -2.03 6.09
N VAL A 46 -4.19 -1.21 6.59
CA VAL A 46 -3.56 -0.17 5.77
C VAL A 46 -2.76 -0.78 4.63
N ALA A 47 -1.98 -1.83 4.88
CA ALA A 47 -1.20 -2.48 3.83
C ALA A 47 -2.11 -3.09 2.74
N GLN A 48 -3.20 -3.75 3.12
CA GLN A 48 -4.18 -4.29 2.17
C GLN A 48 -4.83 -3.18 1.34
N ASN A 49 -5.32 -2.12 1.99
CA ASN A 49 -5.93 -0.98 1.30
C ASN A 49 -4.94 -0.24 0.39
N ALA A 50 -3.65 -0.22 0.73
CA ALA A 50 -2.61 0.34 -0.12
C ALA A 50 -2.45 -0.45 -1.42
N PHE A 51 -2.59 -1.78 -1.41
CA PHE A 51 -2.57 -2.58 -2.64
C PHE A 51 -3.79 -2.29 -3.54
N VAL A 52 -4.97 -2.09 -2.95
CA VAL A 52 -6.17 -1.68 -3.71
C VAL A 52 -5.93 -0.32 -4.37
N ARG A 53 -5.44 0.68 -3.62
CA ARG A 53 -5.11 2.01 -4.17
C ARG A 53 -3.98 1.97 -5.20
N ALA A 54 -3.01 1.07 -5.02
CA ALA A 54 -1.94 0.87 -5.98
C ALA A 54 -2.49 0.32 -7.30
N TYR A 55 -3.41 -0.64 -7.25
CA TYR A 55 -4.11 -1.15 -8.43
C TYR A 55 -4.91 -0.05 -9.14
N GLU A 56 -5.71 0.74 -8.41
CA GLU A 56 -6.48 1.86 -8.99
C GLU A 56 -5.60 2.90 -9.69
N ARG A 57 -4.38 3.11 -9.20
CA ARG A 57 -3.42 4.10 -9.71
C ARG A 57 -2.40 3.52 -10.67
N ILE A 58 -2.40 2.20 -10.92
CA ILE A 58 -1.34 1.52 -11.67
C ILE A 58 -1.19 2.05 -13.10
N GLY A 59 -2.27 2.57 -13.70
CA GLY A 59 -2.24 3.21 -15.02
C GLY A 59 -1.35 4.47 -15.07
N THR A 60 -1.15 5.14 -13.92
CA THR A 60 -0.29 6.34 -13.82
C THR A 60 1.16 5.99 -13.46
N PHE A 61 1.43 4.75 -13.09
CA PHE A 61 2.76 4.33 -12.67
C PHE A 61 3.69 4.15 -13.88
N ASP A 62 4.88 4.74 -13.82
CA ASP A 62 5.94 4.52 -14.81
C ASP A 62 6.64 3.18 -14.56
N ALA A 63 6.41 2.21 -15.46
CA ALA A 63 6.95 0.86 -15.36
C ALA A 63 8.45 0.75 -15.68
N SER A 64 9.12 1.86 -16.04
CA SER A 64 10.58 1.93 -16.09
C SER A 64 11.21 2.05 -14.70
N ARG A 65 10.43 2.42 -13.68
CA ARG A 65 10.88 2.60 -12.30
C ARG A 65 10.54 1.38 -11.44
N PRO A 66 11.28 1.12 -10.35
CA PRO A 66 10.93 0.07 -9.40
C PRO A 66 9.58 0.35 -8.72
N PHE A 67 8.74 -0.68 -8.58
CA PHE A 67 7.40 -0.54 -7.97
C PHE A 67 7.51 -0.30 -6.46
N GLY A 68 8.43 -0.99 -5.78
CA GLY A 68 8.59 -0.93 -4.32
C GLY A 68 8.60 0.51 -3.74
N PRO A 69 9.52 1.41 -4.15
CA PRO A 69 9.57 2.78 -3.63
C PRO A 69 8.32 3.62 -3.92
N TRP A 70 7.61 3.34 -5.01
CA TRP A 70 6.34 4.01 -5.32
C TRP A 70 5.24 3.48 -4.41
N PHE A 71 5.14 2.16 -4.25
CA PHE A 71 4.17 1.51 -3.38
C PHE A 71 4.36 1.88 -1.90
N MET A 72 5.59 1.94 -1.40
CA MET A 72 5.87 2.33 -0.01
C MET A 72 5.41 3.77 0.29
N ARG A 73 5.41 4.68 -0.69
CA ARG A 73 4.83 6.02 -0.51
C ARG A 73 3.31 5.94 -0.30
N VAL A 74 2.61 5.06 -1.02
CA VAL A 74 1.17 4.83 -0.82
C VAL A 74 0.92 4.33 0.60
N VAL A 75 1.65 3.30 1.04
CA VAL A 75 1.55 2.72 2.38
C VAL A 75 1.78 3.77 3.49
N VAL A 76 2.87 4.54 3.40
CA VAL A 76 3.20 5.56 4.42
C VAL A 76 2.14 6.66 4.45
N ASN A 77 1.71 7.16 3.30
CA ASN A 77 0.67 8.19 3.23
C ASN A 77 -0.63 7.72 3.89
N ASP A 78 -1.01 6.47 3.65
CA ASP A 78 -2.21 5.88 4.21
C ASP A 78 -2.11 5.63 5.72
N ALA A 79 -0.96 5.18 6.19
CA ALA A 79 -0.69 5.00 7.61
C ALA A 79 -0.72 6.34 8.37
N VAL A 80 -0.10 7.39 7.83
CA VAL A 80 -0.15 8.75 8.41
C VAL A 80 -1.60 9.27 8.46
N LYS A 81 -2.37 9.06 7.39
CA LYS A 81 -3.78 9.45 7.33
C LYS A 81 -4.63 8.71 8.36
N ALA A 82 -4.37 7.42 8.56
CA ALA A 82 -5.05 6.60 9.57
C ALA A 82 -4.68 7.03 11.00
N ALA A 83 -3.40 7.30 11.28
CA ALA A 83 -2.94 7.82 12.56
C ALA A 83 -3.63 9.16 12.92
N ALA A 84 -3.65 10.11 11.97
CA ALA A 84 -4.30 11.39 12.18
C ALA A 84 -5.83 11.27 12.40
N ARG A 85 -6.49 10.27 11.80
CA ARG A 85 -7.91 9.98 12.06
C ARG A 85 -8.12 9.49 13.49
N ARG A 86 -7.27 8.57 13.96
CA ARG A 86 -7.33 8.03 15.32
C ARG A 86 -7.20 9.12 16.38
N GLU A 87 -6.25 10.04 16.21
CA GLU A 87 -6.05 11.19 17.12
C GLU A 87 -7.30 12.08 17.19
N ARG A 88 -7.93 12.37 16.05
CA ARG A 88 -9.17 13.18 16.02
C ARG A 88 -10.37 12.51 16.68
N THR A 89 -10.45 11.18 16.65
CA THR A 89 -11.52 10.43 17.32
C THR A 89 -11.25 10.30 18.82
N ALA A 90 -9.97 10.25 19.23
CA ALA A 90 -9.57 10.16 20.64
C ALA A 90 -9.63 11.50 21.39
N ALA A 91 -9.47 12.64 20.69
CA ALA A 91 -9.68 13.96 21.26
C ALA A 91 -11.18 14.31 21.25
N PRO A 92 -11.89 14.33 22.40
CA PRO A 92 -13.25 14.85 22.42
C PRO A 92 -13.21 16.32 21.99
N ARG A 93 -14.08 16.68 21.04
CA ARG A 93 -14.39 18.06 20.71
C ARG A 93 -14.81 18.76 22.01
N ARG A 94 -13.97 19.67 22.50
CA ARG A 94 -14.35 20.62 23.55
C ARG A 94 -15.41 21.58 23.00
#